data_AF-A0A7Y3P257-F1
#
_entry.id   AF-A0A7Y3P257-F1
#
_cell.length_a   1.000
_cell.length_b   1.000
_cell.length_c   1.000
_cell.angle_alpha   90.00
_cell.angle_beta   90.00
_cell.angle_gamma   90.00
#
_symmetry.space_group_name_H-M   'P 1'
#
loop_
_entity.id
_entity.type
_entity.pdbx_description
1 polymer ?
#
loop_
_entity_poly.entity_id
_entity_poly.type
_entity_poly.pdbx_seq_one_letter_code
_entity_poly.pdbx_strand_id
1 'polypeptide(L)'
;MIRLLADEMGRGVPGWDAQQLMSVRGRQYTTDTEIEAKNPRRSSVLVWLFPINDTVCTRLILRTEYEGVHGGQVSFPGGAMEESDVDLWHTAIREAGEEVGLPPGKVEKIGGLSPLYIPPSNFLVQPYIGMSHTAYPPVIDPVEVQCAFDMNVQCLLDPGIKITRMMPRRNTGEMVPVPGYSVNRYFVWGATAMILSELEELLRRINNRRVKD
;
A
#
# COMPACT_ATOMS: atom_id res chain seq x y z
N MET A 1 -4.27 11.28 15.89
CA MET A 1 -3.44 11.05 14.68
C MET A 1 -4.27 11.18 13.41
N ILE A 2 -5.39 10.46 13.28
CA ILE A 2 -6.22 10.47 12.06
C ILE A 2 -6.64 11.87 11.58
N ARG A 3 -7.12 12.74 12.47
CA ARG A 3 -7.46 14.13 12.08
C ARG A 3 -6.26 14.89 11.49
N LEU A 4 -5.05 14.67 12.02
CA LEU A 4 -3.83 15.28 11.49
C LEU A 4 -3.46 14.68 10.14
N LEU A 5 -3.67 13.37 9.95
CA LEU A 5 -3.45 12.72 8.65
C LEU A 5 -4.40 13.29 7.58
N ALA A 6 -5.69 13.46 7.91
CA ALA A 6 -6.66 14.09 7.01
C ALA A 6 -6.27 15.54 6.67
N ASP A 7 -5.82 16.34 7.64
CA ASP A 7 -5.34 17.72 7.41
C ASP A 7 -4.10 17.75 6.50
N GLU A 8 -3.10 16.88 6.74
CA GLU A 8 -1.92 16.81 5.87
C GLU A 8 -2.27 16.39 4.45
N MET A 9 -3.12 15.38 4.29
CA MET A 9 -3.57 14.95 2.96
C MET A 9 -4.34 16.05 2.23
N GLY A 10 -5.15 16.84 2.96
CA GLY A 10 -5.87 18.00 2.43
C GLY A 10 -4.95 19.12 1.91
N ARG A 11 -3.68 19.15 2.34
CA ARG A 11 -2.66 20.10 1.87
C ARG A 11 -1.84 19.56 0.70
N GLY A 12 -2.07 18.32 0.29
CA GLY A 12 -1.35 17.64 -0.78
C GLY A 12 -0.52 16.47 -0.26
N VAL A 13 -0.63 15.35 -0.97
CA VAL A 13 0.15 14.14 -0.69
C VAL A 13 1.58 14.25 -1.25
N PRO A 14 2.57 13.54 -0.67
CA PRO A 14 3.97 13.61 -1.12
C PRO A 14 4.19 13.09 -2.55
N GLY A 15 3.39 12.13 -3.00
CA GLY A 15 3.45 11.59 -4.35
C GLY A 15 4.76 10.94 -4.74
N TRP A 16 5.12 11.08 -6.02
CA TRP A 16 6.23 10.36 -6.64
C TRP A 16 7.55 10.54 -5.88
N ASP A 17 7.81 11.73 -5.34
CA ASP A 17 9.04 12.02 -4.59
C ASP A 17 9.22 11.11 -3.36
N ALA A 18 8.14 10.78 -2.68
CA ALA A 18 8.19 9.81 -1.59
C ALA A 18 8.18 8.37 -2.12
N GLN A 19 7.34 8.07 -3.11
CA GLN A 19 7.20 6.72 -3.66
C GLN A 19 8.53 6.20 -4.25
N GLN A 20 9.26 7.04 -4.98
CA GLN A 20 10.49 6.63 -5.68
C GLN A 20 11.62 6.22 -4.73
N LEU A 21 11.59 6.67 -3.47
CA LEU A 21 12.58 6.29 -2.43
C LEU A 21 12.61 4.78 -2.16
N MET A 22 11.49 4.08 -2.41
CA MET A 22 11.37 2.63 -2.25
C MET A 22 11.21 1.90 -3.59
N SER A 23 11.63 2.54 -4.68
CA SER A 23 11.68 1.91 -6.00
C SER A 23 13.06 1.30 -6.29
N VAL A 24 13.11 0.32 -7.20
CA VAL A 24 14.39 -0.17 -7.72
C VAL A 24 15.11 0.97 -8.44
N ARG A 25 16.42 1.11 -8.20
CA ARG A 25 17.23 2.18 -8.80
C ARG A 25 17.04 2.24 -10.32
N GLY A 26 16.91 3.47 -10.83
CA GLY A 26 16.70 3.74 -12.25
C GLY A 26 15.24 3.61 -12.72
N ARG A 27 14.28 3.33 -11.82
CA ARG A 27 12.86 3.44 -12.17
C ARG A 27 12.54 4.90 -12.52
N GLN A 28 12.10 5.13 -13.74
CA GLN A 28 11.64 6.43 -14.19
C GLN A 28 10.17 6.64 -13.83
N TYR A 29 9.81 7.91 -13.60
CA TYR A 29 8.42 8.32 -13.56
C TYR A 29 7.78 8.05 -14.92
N THR A 30 6.60 7.45 -14.93
CA THR A 30 5.79 7.27 -16.15
C THR A 30 4.78 8.39 -16.18
N THR A 31 4.83 9.21 -17.21
CA THR A 31 3.93 10.37 -17.37
C THR A 31 2.50 9.93 -17.62
N ASP A 32 1.53 10.78 -17.31
CA ASP A 32 0.10 10.49 -17.53
C ASP A 32 -0.19 10.12 -18.99
N THR A 33 0.41 10.83 -19.96
CA THR A 33 0.27 10.51 -21.39
C THR A 33 0.81 9.12 -21.73
N GLU A 34 1.95 8.71 -21.14
CA GLU A 34 2.50 7.37 -21.35
C GLU A 34 1.63 6.29 -20.68
N ILE A 35 1.07 6.59 -19.51
CA ILE A 35 0.14 5.70 -18.81
C ILE A 35 -1.12 5.51 -19.66
N GLU A 36 -1.75 6.59 -20.12
CA GLU A 36 -2.93 6.56 -20.98
C GLU A 36 -2.70 5.74 -22.25
N ALA A 37 -1.54 5.95 -22.91
CA ALA A 37 -1.17 5.20 -24.12
C ALA A 37 -1.05 3.69 -23.89
N LYS A 38 -0.78 3.25 -22.65
CA LYS A 38 -0.68 1.83 -22.28
C LYS A 38 -2.01 1.20 -21.87
N ASN A 39 -3.08 2.00 -21.76
CA ASN A 39 -4.43 1.58 -21.39
C ASN A 39 -4.42 0.60 -20.19
N PRO A 40 -3.93 1.03 -19.01
CA PRO A 40 -3.75 0.14 -17.87
C PRO A 40 -5.08 -0.34 -17.31
N ARG A 41 -5.07 -1.56 -16.77
CA ARG A 41 -6.18 -2.00 -15.93
C ARG A 41 -6.18 -1.17 -14.65
N ARG A 42 -7.36 -0.72 -14.23
CA ARG A 42 -7.50 0.03 -12.98
C ARG A 42 -7.59 -0.95 -11.82
N SER A 43 -6.91 -0.64 -10.73
CA SER A 43 -6.97 -1.40 -9.49
C SER A 43 -6.92 -0.46 -8.30
N SER A 44 -7.29 -0.98 -7.14
CA SER A 44 -7.34 -0.19 -5.92
C SER A 44 -6.90 -1.01 -4.72
N VAL A 45 -6.25 -0.36 -3.77
CA VAL A 45 -5.82 -0.99 -2.52
C VAL A 45 -6.22 -0.15 -1.31
N LEU A 46 -6.50 -0.83 -0.20
CA LEU A 46 -6.88 -0.20 1.05
C LEU A 46 -5.70 -0.17 2.03
N VAL A 47 -5.18 1.03 2.29
CA VAL A 47 -4.35 1.32 3.45
C VAL A 47 -5.30 1.47 4.66
N TRP A 48 -5.66 0.33 5.25
CA TRP A 48 -6.67 0.26 6.30
C TRP A 48 -6.08 0.55 7.68
N LEU A 49 -6.39 1.72 8.23
CA LEU A 49 -5.94 2.16 9.55
C LEU A 49 -6.95 1.82 10.65
N PHE A 50 -6.46 1.28 11.77
CA PHE A 50 -7.29 0.97 12.94
C PHE A 50 -6.46 0.92 14.22
N PRO A 51 -7.06 1.12 15.40
CA PRO A 51 -6.34 1.10 16.67
C PRO A 51 -6.10 -0.32 17.19
N ILE A 52 -4.89 -0.59 17.70
CA ILE A 52 -4.53 -1.75 18.53
C ILE A 52 -3.69 -1.24 19.70
N ASN A 53 -4.11 -1.49 20.95
CA ASN A 53 -3.35 -1.14 22.17
C ASN A 53 -2.77 0.29 22.12
N ASP A 54 -3.61 1.29 21.85
CA ASP A 54 -3.25 2.71 21.71
C ASP A 54 -2.29 3.09 20.56
N THR A 55 -1.92 2.12 19.71
CA THR A 55 -1.17 2.36 18.48
C THR A 55 -2.09 2.31 17.26
N VAL A 56 -1.68 2.95 16.15
CA VAL A 56 -2.41 2.82 14.89
C VAL A 56 -1.69 1.85 13.99
N CYS A 57 -2.42 0.82 13.59
CA CYS A 57 -1.92 -0.24 12.73
C CYS A 57 -2.53 -0.15 11.35
N THR A 58 -1.85 -0.76 10.38
CA THR A 58 -2.41 -1.12 9.08
C THR A 58 -2.34 -2.62 8.87
N ARG A 59 -3.30 -3.17 8.13
CA ARG A 59 -3.26 -4.58 7.71
C ARG A 59 -2.54 -4.75 6.38
N LEU A 60 -1.69 -5.77 6.32
CA LEU A 60 -1.05 -6.28 5.11
C LEU A 60 -1.40 -7.75 4.94
N ILE A 61 -1.35 -8.21 3.69
CA ILE A 61 -1.57 -9.61 3.31
C ILE A 61 -0.32 -10.17 2.65
N LEU A 62 -0.08 -11.46 2.86
CA LEU A 62 0.78 -12.26 2.01
C LEU A 62 -0.12 -12.96 1.00
N ARG A 63 0.03 -12.61 -0.28
CA ARG A 63 -0.72 -13.26 -1.36
C ARG A 63 -0.32 -14.73 -1.46
N THR A 64 -1.27 -15.60 -1.81
CA THR A 64 -0.96 -16.99 -2.17
C THR A 64 0.04 -17.04 -3.32
N GLU A 65 0.78 -18.14 -3.42
CA GLU A 65 1.66 -18.37 -4.55
C GLU A 65 0.83 -18.85 -5.75
N TYR A 66 0.97 -18.18 -6.89
CA TYR A 66 0.26 -18.52 -8.12
C TYR A 66 1.05 -18.06 -9.36
N GLU A 67 0.67 -18.57 -10.53
CA GLU A 67 1.28 -18.14 -11.79
C GLU A 67 0.94 -16.68 -12.09
N GLY A 68 1.86 -15.78 -11.76
CA GLY A 68 1.63 -14.34 -11.89
C GLY A 68 2.82 -13.50 -11.45
N VAL A 69 2.66 -12.19 -11.52
CA VAL A 69 3.73 -11.23 -11.15
C VAL A 69 3.77 -10.98 -9.65
N HIS A 70 2.67 -11.25 -8.95
CA HIS A 70 2.44 -10.83 -7.56
C HIS A 70 2.22 -11.99 -6.59
N GLY A 71 2.31 -13.24 -7.05
CA GLY A 71 2.29 -14.42 -6.18
C GLY A 71 3.37 -14.31 -5.10
N GLY A 72 3.01 -14.68 -3.86
CA GLY A 72 3.93 -14.68 -2.72
C GLY A 72 4.43 -13.30 -2.26
N GLN A 73 3.90 -12.19 -2.79
CA GLN A 73 4.29 -10.84 -2.39
C GLN A 73 3.42 -10.31 -1.24
N VAL A 74 3.99 -9.42 -0.43
CA VAL A 74 3.22 -8.66 0.55
C VAL A 74 2.53 -7.49 -0.14
N SER A 75 1.23 -7.34 0.11
CA SER A 75 0.44 -6.21 -0.37
C SER A 75 -0.50 -5.66 0.70
N PHE A 76 -1.04 -4.47 0.44
CA PHE A 76 -2.30 -4.09 1.06
C PHE A 76 -3.43 -4.97 0.48
N PRO A 77 -4.55 -5.13 1.21
CA PRO A 77 -5.75 -5.70 0.63
C PRO A 77 -6.21 -4.87 -0.58
N GLY A 78 -6.63 -5.53 -1.64
CA GLY A 78 -7.02 -4.85 -2.88
C GLY A 78 -6.81 -5.67 -4.14
N GLY A 79 -7.45 -5.22 -5.22
CA GLY A 79 -7.49 -5.92 -6.49
C GLY A 79 -7.99 -5.05 -7.64
N ALA A 80 -8.39 -5.72 -8.71
CA ALA A 80 -8.80 -5.05 -9.96
C ALA A 80 -10.20 -4.45 -9.83
N MET A 81 -10.45 -3.33 -10.51
CA MET A 81 -11.79 -2.78 -10.60
C MET A 81 -12.69 -3.69 -11.44
N GLU A 82 -13.87 -4.01 -10.92
CA GLU A 82 -14.91 -4.78 -11.61
C GLU A 82 -16.01 -3.86 -12.16
N GLU A 83 -16.82 -4.37 -13.09
CA GLU A 83 -17.99 -3.64 -13.63
C GLU A 83 -19.04 -3.33 -12.56
N SER A 84 -19.09 -4.14 -11.49
CA SER A 84 -19.95 -3.98 -10.34
C SER A 84 -19.51 -2.84 -9.41
N ASP A 85 -18.25 -2.41 -9.49
CA ASP A 85 -17.69 -1.39 -8.62
C ASP A 85 -18.15 0.02 -9.06
N VAL A 86 -18.76 0.76 -8.13
CA VAL A 86 -19.20 2.14 -8.35
C VAL A 86 -18.02 3.06 -8.65
N ASP A 87 -16.91 2.87 -7.94
CA ASP A 87 -15.65 3.58 -8.13
C ASP A 87 -14.49 2.78 -7.51
N LEU A 88 -13.26 3.31 -7.63
CA LEU A 88 -12.07 2.66 -7.08
C LEU A 88 -12.06 2.59 -5.55
N TRP A 89 -12.82 3.43 -4.84
CA TRP A 89 -12.93 3.28 -3.40
C TRP A 89 -13.77 2.05 -3.05
N HIS A 90 -14.87 1.82 -3.77
CA HIS A 90 -15.68 0.63 -3.62
C HIS A 90 -14.91 -0.63 -4.01
N THR A 91 -14.06 -0.58 -5.05
CA THR A 91 -13.11 -1.65 -5.36
C THR A 91 -12.24 -2.00 -4.14
N ALA A 92 -11.57 -1.02 -3.52
CA ALA A 92 -10.71 -1.28 -2.36
C ALA A 92 -11.47 -1.86 -1.16
N ILE A 93 -12.73 -1.44 -0.94
CA ILE A 93 -13.57 -1.95 0.15
C ILE A 93 -14.08 -3.36 -0.12
N ARG A 94 -14.52 -3.66 -1.36
CA ARG A 94 -14.96 -4.99 -1.78
C ARG A 94 -13.83 -6.00 -1.59
N GLU A 95 -12.67 -5.70 -2.17
CA GLU A 95 -11.49 -6.56 -2.13
C GLU A 95 -11.00 -6.79 -0.69
N ALA A 96 -10.97 -5.75 0.15
CA ALA A 96 -10.65 -5.92 1.57
C ALA A 96 -11.71 -6.76 2.32
N GLY A 97 -12.96 -6.71 1.88
CA GLY A 97 -14.05 -7.58 2.35
C GLY A 97 -13.80 -9.05 2.02
N GLU A 98 -13.40 -9.31 0.77
CA GLU A 98 -13.11 -10.65 0.23
C GLU A 98 -11.83 -11.24 0.85
N GLU A 99 -10.72 -10.51 0.81
CA GLU A 99 -9.40 -11.02 1.18
C GLU A 99 -9.18 -11.13 2.70
N VAL A 100 -9.74 -10.21 3.50
CA VAL A 100 -9.48 -10.11 4.95
C VAL A 100 -10.73 -9.93 5.82
N GLY A 101 -11.93 -10.03 5.24
CA GLY A 101 -13.18 -10.00 5.99
C GLY A 101 -13.56 -8.61 6.52
N LEU A 102 -13.17 -7.54 5.83
CA LEU A 102 -13.59 -6.19 6.22
C LEU A 102 -15.13 -6.08 6.25
N PRO A 103 -15.76 -5.73 7.38
CA PRO A 103 -17.21 -5.62 7.41
C PRO A 103 -17.71 -4.37 6.65
N PRO A 104 -18.79 -4.49 5.86
CA PRO A 104 -19.35 -3.36 5.12
C PRO A 104 -19.72 -2.18 6.03
N GLY A 105 -19.43 -0.95 5.56
CA GLY A 105 -19.80 0.28 6.25
C GLY A 105 -19.04 0.55 7.55
N LYS A 106 -17.96 -0.19 7.85
CA LYS A 106 -17.12 0.02 9.05
C LYS A 106 -15.87 0.85 8.80
N VAL A 107 -15.62 1.24 7.56
CA VAL A 107 -14.46 2.03 7.17
C VAL A 107 -14.90 3.38 6.62
N GLU A 108 -14.38 4.43 7.22
CA GLU A 108 -14.52 5.80 6.78
C GLU A 108 -13.35 6.16 5.84
N LYS A 109 -13.66 6.76 4.69
CA LYS A 109 -12.65 7.21 3.73
C LYS A 109 -11.95 8.46 4.27
N ILE A 110 -10.62 8.41 4.40
CA ILE A 110 -9.82 9.59 4.74
C ILE A 110 -9.43 10.33 3.45
N GLY A 111 -8.92 9.60 2.45
CA GLY A 111 -8.46 10.20 1.20
C GLY A 111 -7.65 9.22 0.35
N GLY A 112 -7.24 9.67 -0.84
CA GLY A 112 -6.34 8.91 -1.72
C GLY A 112 -4.88 9.31 -1.54
N LEU A 113 -3.98 8.34 -1.66
CA LEU A 113 -2.57 8.58 -1.96
C LEU A 113 -2.39 8.73 -3.47
N SER A 114 -1.17 9.02 -3.92
CA SER A 114 -0.92 9.21 -5.34
C SER A 114 -1.06 7.88 -6.11
N PRO A 115 -1.75 7.87 -7.28
CA PRO A 115 -1.82 6.69 -8.13
C PRO A 115 -0.43 6.17 -8.50
N LEU A 116 -0.28 4.85 -8.59
CA LEU A 116 0.97 4.20 -8.91
C LEU A 116 0.79 3.24 -10.09
N TYR A 117 1.38 3.59 -11.23
CA TYR A 117 1.46 2.69 -12.37
C TYR A 117 2.45 1.55 -12.11
N ILE A 118 2.09 0.31 -12.42
CA ILE A 118 2.90 -0.90 -12.24
C ILE A 118 3.20 -1.51 -13.62
N PRO A 119 4.37 -1.21 -14.22
CA PRO A 119 4.69 -1.67 -15.57
C PRO A 119 4.66 -3.21 -15.75
N PRO A 120 5.17 -4.03 -14.81
CA PRO A 120 5.18 -5.48 -14.98
C PRO A 120 3.81 -6.15 -15.16
N SER A 121 2.74 -5.53 -14.69
CA SER A 121 1.37 -6.08 -14.72
C SER A 121 0.35 -5.15 -15.41
N ASN A 122 0.81 -4.02 -15.94
CA ASN A 122 0.01 -2.97 -16.58
C ASN A 122 -1.19 -2.52 -15.74
N PHE A 123 -1.00 -2.39 -14.43
CA PHE A 123 -2.01 -1.85 -13.52
C PHE A 123 -1.74 -0.39 -13.18
N LEU A 124 -2.79 0.41 -13.07
CA LEU A 124 -2.77 1.72 -12.41
C LEU A 124 -3.48 1.56 -11.06
N VAL A 125 -2.69 1.45 -9.99
CA VAL A 125 -3.20 1.26 -8.63
C VAL A 125 -3.53 2.62 -8.02
N GLN A 126 -4.76 2.76 -7.50
CA GLN A 126 -5.13 3.86 -6.62
C GLN A 126 -5.10 3.38 -5.17
N PRO A 127 -4.17 3.87 -4.33
CA PRO A 127 -4.22 3.58 -2.90
C PRO A 127 -5.18 4.54 -2.20
N TYR A 128 -6.07 4.00 -1.36
CA TYR A 128 -6.91 4.80 -0.47
C TYR A 128 -6.58 4.53 0.99
N ILE A 129 -6.57 5.59 1.80
CA ILE A 129 -6.51 5.48 3.25
C ILE A 129 -7.95 5.45 3.77
N GLY A 130 -8.27 4.37 4.47
CA GLY A 130 -9.53 4.19 5.18
C GLY A 130 -9.28 3.95 6.66
N MET A 131 -10.22 4.33 7.52
CA MET A 131 -10.12 4.09 8.96
C MET A 131 -11.35 3.38 9.51
N SER A 132 -11.14 2.43 10.41
CA SER A 132 -12.17 1.96 11.34
C SER A 132 -11.84 2.35 12.80
N HIS A 133 -12.89 2.56 13.61
CA HIS A 133 -12.74 2.89 15.05
C HIS A 133 -12.29 1.69 15.90
N THR A 134 -12.36 0.48 15.36
CA THR A 134 -11.95 -0.77 16.01
C THR A 134 -11.13 -1.62 15.05
N ALA A 135 -10.23 -2.43 15.60
CA ALA A 135 -9.62 -3.53 14.88
C ALA A 135 -10.65 -4.66 14.68
N TYR A 136 -10.62 -5.30 13.53
CA TYR A 136 -11.40 -6.51 13.26
C TYR A 136 -10.44 -7.69 13.06
N PRO A 137 -10.69 -8.84 13.70
CA PRO A 137 -9.94 -10.06 13.39
C PRO A 137 -10.05 -10.39 11.91
N PRO A 138 -8.96 -10.77 11.24
CA PRO A 138 -9.02 -11.10 9.82
C PRO A 138 -9.81 -12.39 9.59
N VAL A 139 -10.71 -12.37 8.60
CA VAL A 139 -11.30 -13.58 8.02
C VAL A 139 -10.66 -13.75 6.65
N ILE A 140 -9.76 -14.72 6.55
CA ILE A 140 -8.90 -14.89 5.38
C ILE A 140 -9.62 -15.70 4.31
N ASP A 141 -9.64 -15.22 3.07
CA ASP A 141 -9.87 -16.08 1.91
C ASP A 141 -8.57 -16.85 1.57
N PRO A 142 -8.52 -18.17 1.82
CA PRO A 142 -7.31 -18.95 1.59
C PRO A 142 -6.96 -19.13 0.11
N VAL A 143 -7.86 -18.79 -0.83
CA VAL A 143 -7.57 -18.85 -2.27
C VAL A 143 -6.60 -17.74 -2.66
N GLU A 144 -6.80 -16.53 -2.14
CA GLU A 144 -6.03 -15.34 -2.52
C GLU A 144 -4.98 -14.95 -1.48
N VAL A 145 -5.23 -15.24 -0.21
CA VAL A 145 -4.42 -14.78 0.90
C VAL A 145 -3.90 -15.96 1.72
N GLN A 146 -2.58 -16.10 1.75
CA GLN A 146 -1.92 -17.09 2.59
C GLN A 146 -1.98 -16.72 4.07
N CYS A 147 -1.81 -15.43 4.40
CA CYS A 147 -2.02 -14.90 5.75
C CYS A 147 -2.15 -13.38 5.73
N ALA A 148 -2.75 -12.81 6.77
CA ALA A 148 -2.69 -11.38 7.05
C ALA A 148 -1.93 -11.09 8.34
N PHE A 149 -1.35 -9.90 8.42
CA PHE A 149 -0.68 -9.41 9.61
C PHE A 149 -0.78 -7.90 9.72
N ASP A 150 -0.74 -7.42 10.95
CA ASP A 150 -0.87 -6.00 11.25
C ASP A 150 0.52 -5.39 11.49
N MET A 151 0.69 -4.15 11.05
CA MET A 151 1.91 -3.36 11.22
C MET A 151 1.55 -2.04 11.91
N ASN A 152 2.20 -1.73 13.02
CA ASN A 152 2.14 -0.40 13.60
C ASN A 152 2.74 0.62 12.61
N VAL A 153 1.95 1.59 12.16
CA VAL A 153 2.39 2.54 11.11
C VAL A 153 3.46 3.49 11.61
N GLN A 154 3.60 3.68 12.93
CA GLN A 154 4.69 4.48 13.51
C GLN A 154 6.06 3.84 13.27
N CYS A 155 6.13 2.51 13.08
CA CYS A 155 7.39 1.83 12.76
C CYS A 155 8.00 2.31 11.43
N LEU A 156 7.20 2.87 10.51
CA LEU A 156 7.70 3.47 9.27
C LEU A 156 8.73 4.58 9.50
N LEU A 157 8.68 5.23 10.67
CA LEU A 157 9.58 6.31 11.02
C LEU A 157 10.95 5.82 11.49
N ASP A 158 11.06 4.55 11.90
CA ASP A 158 12.30 3.91 12.30
C ASP A 158 13.16 3.58 11.08
N PRO A 159 14.35 4.17 10.90
CA PRO A 159 15.23 3.82 9.79
C PRO A 159 15.68 2.35 9.83
N GLY A 160 15.66 1.68 11.00
CA GLY A 160 16.08 0.30 11.18
C GLY A 160 15.21 -0.73 10.45
N ILE A 161 13.95 -0.39 10.13
CA ILE A 161 13.08 -1.29 9.37
C ILE A 161 13.34 -1.22 7.86
N LYS A 162 14.10 -0.24 7.36
CA LYS A 162 14.42 -0.11 5.93
C LYS A 162 15.62 -0.98 5.58
N ILE A 163 15.41 -1.93 4.68
CA ILE A 163 16.44 -2.88 4.25
C ILE A 163 16.54 -2.94 2.73
N THR A 164 17.68 -3.41 2.23
CA THR A 164 17.88 -3.72 0.82
C THR A 164 18.19 -5.20 0.67
N ARG A 165 17.53 -5.88 -0.27
CA ARG A 165 17.82 -7.27 -0.62
C ARG A 165 18.24 -7.38 -2.08
N MET A 166 19.19 -8.26 -2.37
CA MET A 166 19.50 -8.63 -3.75
C MET A 166 18.43 -9.60 -4.25
N MET A 167 17.76 -9.29 -5.35
CA MET A 167 16.71 -10.12 -5.94
C MET A 167 16.89 -10.25 -7.45
N PRO A 168 16.52 -11.39 -8.06
CA PRO A 168 16.61 -11.56 -9.50
C PRO A 168 15.56 -10.70 -10.20
N ARG A 169 15.99 -9.91 -11.20
CA ARG A 169 15.08 -9.20 -12.09
C ARG A 169 14.34 -10.22 -12.96
N ARG A 170 13.00 -10.22 -12.94
CA ARG A 170 12.14 -11.23 -13.61
C ARG A 170 12.52 -11.55 -15.07
N ASN A 171 12.90 -10.54 -15.85
CA ASN A 171 13.14 -10.72 -17.29
C ASN A 171 14.59 -11.09 -17.64
N THR A 172 15.56 -10.78 -16.77
CA THR A 172 16.99 -10.96 -17.07
C THR A 172 17.70 -11.92 -16.12
N GLY A 173 17.09 -12.25 -14.98
CA GLY A 173 17.72 -13.01 -13.90
C GLY A 173 18.82 -12.23 -13.14
N GLU A 174 19.17 -11.03 -13.58
CA GLU A 174 20.19 -10.20 -12.97
C GLU A 174 19.83 -9.87 -11.51
N MET A 175 20.75 -10.12 -10.59
CA MET A 175 20.58 -9.76 -9.19
C MET A 175 20.69 -8.24 -9.03
N VAL A 176 19.59 -7.60 -8.63
CA VAL A 176 19.52 -6.15 -8.42
C VAL A 176 19.21 -5.82 -6.96
N PRO A 177 19.74 -4.71 -6.43
CA PRO A 177 19.38 -4.24 -5.10
C PRO A 177 17.95 -3.70 -5.11
N VAL A 178 17.08 -4.31 -4.31
CA VAL A 178 15.68 -3.93 -4.13
C VAL A 178 15.51 -3.35 -2.73
N PRO A 179 15.17 -2.06 -2.58
CA PRO A 179 14.83 -1.49 -1.28
C PRO A 179 13.44 -1.96 -0.83
N GLY A 180 13.23 -1.96 0.48
CA GLY A 180 11.93 -2.26 1.06
C GLY A 180 11.95 -2.17 2.59
N TYR A 181 10.89 -2.66 3.19
CA TYR A 181 10.70 -2.67 4.64
C TYR A 181 10.75 -4.10 5.18
N SER A 182 11.43 -4.30 6.30
CA SER A 182 11.35 -5.49 7.12
C SER A 182 10.20 -5.32 8.11
N VAL A 183 9.08 -5.98 7.84
CA VAL A 183 7.88 -5.89 8.67
C VAL A 183 7.59 -7.27 9.24
N ASN A 184 7.67 -7.41 10.56
CA ASN A 184 7.69 -8.73 11.22
C ASN A 184 8.80 -9.60 10.60
N ARG A 185 8.44 -10.76 10.04
CA ARG A 185 9.35 -11.66 9.31
C ARG A 185 9.37 -11.43 7.79
N TYR A 186 8.54 -10.51 7.29
CA TYR A 186 8.28 -10.34 5.88
C TYR A 186 9.07 -9.18 5.28
N PHE A 187 9.45 -9.35 4.02
CA PHE A 187 10.05 -8.28 3.23
C PHE A 187 8.98 -7.66 2.35
N VAL A 188 8.66 -6.40 2.63
CA VAL A 188 7.69 -5.61 1.87
C VAL A 188 8.45 -4.75 0.88
N TRP A 189 8.23 -4.98 -0.41
CA TRP A 189 8.98 -4.35 -1.49
C TRP A 189 8.07 -4.00 -2.67
N GLY A 190 8.62 -3.35 -3.69
CA GLY A 190 7.86 -3.02 -4.90
C GLY A 190 6.75 -2.00 -4.63
N ALA A 191 5.60 -2.17 -5.28
CA ALA A 191 4.50 -1.21 -5.21
C ALA A 191 4.03 -0.94 -3.78
N THR A 192 3.90 -1.97 -2.95
CA THR A 192 3.51 -1.85 -1.54
C THR A 192 4.49 -0.99 -0.75
N ALA A 193 5.80 -1.20 -0.93
CA ALA A 193 6.82 -0.39 -0.28
C ALA A 193 6.82 1.07 -0.76
N MET A 194 6.54 1.32 -2.04
CA MET A 194 6.40 2.67 -2.57
C MET A 194 5.19 3.40 -1.97
N ILE A 195 4.05 2.73 -1.80
CA ILE A 195 2.87 3.28 -1.12
C ILE A 195 3.16 3.54 0.36
N LEU A 196 3.84 2.62 1.04
CA LEU A 196 4.27 2.79 2.43
C LEU A 196 5.23 3.98 2.61
N SER A 197 6.10 4.24 1.63
CA SER A 197 7.03 5.38 1.63
C SER A 197 6.30 6.71 1.55
N GLU A 198 5.22 6.81 0.76
CA GLU A 198 4.37 8.00 0.74
C GLU A 198 3.61 8.20 2.05
N LEU A 199 3.09 7.11 2.65
CA LEU A 199 2.50 7.16 3.98
C LEU A 199 3.52 7.58 5.05
N GLU A 200 4.75 7.07 4.99
CA GLU A 200 5.83 7.43 5.89
C GLU A 200 6.09 8.94 5.87
N GLU A 201 6.18 9.53 4.68
CA GLU A 201 6.44 10.97 4.54
C GLU A 201 5.27 11.82 5.09
N LEU A 202 4.03 11.37 4.92
CA LEU A 202 2.88 12.00 5.60
C LEU A 202 3.02 11.93 7.13
N LEU A 203 3.43 10.79 7.68
CA LEU A 203 3.66 10.64 9.12
C LEU A 203 4.81 11.53 9.62
N ARG A 204 5.88 11.70 8.82
CA ARG A 204 6.97 12.64 9.13
C ARG A 204 6.48 14.08 9.21
N ARG A 205 5.64 14.52 8.27
CA ARG A 205 5.03 15.86 8.29
C ARG A 205 4.22 16.08 9.57
N ILE A 206 3.39 15.10 9.97
CA ILE A 206 2.60 15.15 11.21
C ILE A 206 3.51 15.29 12.44
N ASN A 207 4.58 14.49 12.52
CA ASN A 207 5.50 14.55 13.67
C ASN A 207 6.27 15.87 13.73
N ASN A 208 6.72 16.39 12.59
CA ASN A 208 7.44 17.65 12.53
C ASN A 208 6.58 18.85 12.98
N ARG A 209 5.25 18.79 12.81
CA ARG A 209 4.34 19.80 13.36
C ARG A 209 4.21 19.71 14.87
N ARG A 210 4.04 18.51 15.41
CA ARG A 210 3.94 18.28 16.86
C ARG A 210 5.16 18.75 17.66
N VAL A 211 6.34 18.81 17.03
CA VAL A 211 7.57 19.30 17.67
C VAL A 211 7.67 20.83 17.63
N LYS A 212 6.91 21.50 16.76
CA LYS A 212 6.92 22.96 16.60
C LYS A 212 5.85 23.67 17.43
N ASP A 213 4.87 22.94 17.94
CA ASP A 213 3.82 23.40 18.86
C ASP A 213 4.23 23.11 20.32
#